data_AF-A0A165ET32-F1
#
_entry.id   AF-A0A165ET32-F1
#
_cell.length_a   1.000
_cell.length_b   1.000
_cell.length_c   1.000
_cell.angle_alpha   90.00
_cell.angle_beta   90.00
_cell.angle_gamma   90.00
#
_symmetry.space_group_name_H-M   'P 1'
#
loop_
_entity.id
_entity.type
_entity.pdbx_description
1 polymer ?
#
loop_
_entity_poly.entity_id
_entity_poly.type
_entity_poly.pdbx_seq_one_letter_code
_entity_poly.pdbx_strand_id
1 'polypeptide(L)' 'VLNHDAFIPFSYGQTACVGRHLALYEARAVLAMLVQRYDMEFAPGYDPKQWLADLKDHFII' A
#
# COMPACT_ATOMS: atom_id res chain seq x y z
N VAL A 1 -10.53 6.04 -5.40
CA VAL A 1 -11.65 5.14 -5.00
C VAL A 1 -12.73 6.01 -4.38
N LEU A 2 -13.90 6.10 -5.01
CA LEU A 2 -15.00 6.97 -4.55
C LEU A 2 -15.86 6.31 -3.45
N ASN A 3 -15.79 4.99 -3.30
CA ASN A 3 -16.48 4.22 -2.25
C ASN A 3 -15.46 3.35 -1.49
N HIS A 4 -15.22 3.67 -0.22
CA HIS A 4 -14.24 2.97 0.62
C HIS A 4 -14.63 1.52 0.93
N ASP A 5 -15.92 1.20 0.91
CA ASP A 5 -16.45 -0.15 1.16
C ASP A 5 -16.16 -1.10 -0.02
N ALA A 6 -15.85 -0.56 -1.20
CA ALA A 6 -15.44 -1.31 -2.38
C ALA A 6 -13.93 -1.60 -2.41
N PHE A 7 -13.19 -1.32 -1.35
CA PHE A 7 -11.74 -1.55 -1.28
C PHE A 7 -11.43 -3.03 -0.99
N ILE A 8 -11.23 -3.82 -2.04
CA ILE A 8 -10.97 -5.27 -1.96
C ILE A 8 -9.60 -5.61 -2.61
N PRO A 9 -8.46 -5.22 -1.99
CA PRO A 9 -7.13 -5.30 -2.61
C PRO A 9 -6.59 -6.74 -2.78
N PHE A 10 -7.23 -7.72 -2.13
CA PHE A 10 -6.83 -9.14 -2.18
C PHE A 10 -7.94 -10.05 -2.70
N SER A 11 -8.93 -9.50 -3.41
CA SER A 11 -10.16 -10.19 -3.84
C SER A 11 -10.93 -10.79 -2.65
N TYR A 12 -11.99 -11.55 -2.92
CA TYR A 12 -12.86 -12.19 -1.93
C TYR A 12 -13.34 -13.58 -2.41
N GLY A 13 -13.74 -14.44 -1.47
CA GLY A 13 -14.29 -15.78 -1.77
C GLY A 13 -13.24 -16.78 -2.27
N GLN A 14 -13.64 -17.67 -3.18
CA GLN A 14 -12.79 -18.75 -3.71
C GLN A 14 -11.60 -18.22 -4.54
N THR A 15 -11.70 -16.99 -5.04
CA THR A 15 -10.64 -16.30 -5.79
C THR A 15 -9.84 -15.33 -4.93
N ALA A 16 -9.98 -15.38 -3.60
CA ALA A 16 -9.19 -14.54 -2.71
C ALA A 16 -7.71 -14.91 -2.79
N CYS A 17 -6.84 -13.92 -2.66
CA CYS A 17 -5.39 -14.14 -2.63
C CYS A 17 -5.00 -14.99 -1.42
N VAL A 18 -4.42 -16.16 -1.68
CA VAL A 18 -3.90 -17.07 -0.64
C VAL A 18 -2.84 -16.41 0.24
N GLY A 19 -2.07 -15.48 -0.33
CA GLY A 19 -1.02 -14.71 0.35
C GLY A 19 -1.52 -13.54 1.19
N ARG A 20 -2.83 -13.29 1.28
CA ARG A 20 -3.40 -12.11 1.98
C ARG A 20 -2.86 -11.94 3.39
N HIS A 21 -2.79 -13.01 4.18
CA HIS A 21 -2.31 -12.94 5.56
C HIS A 21 -0.83 -12.58 5.61
N LEU A 22 0.00 -13.23 4.80
CA LEU A 22 1.43 -12.95 4.72
C LEU A 22 1.70 -11.50 4.31
N ALA A 23 1.07 -11.02 3.24
CA ALA A 23 1.23 -9.65 2.77
C ALA A 23 0.87 -8.61 3.85
N LEU A 24 -0.22 -8.85 4.59
CA LEU A 24 -0.61 -7.97 5.71
C LEU A 24 0.36 -8.04 6.89
N TYR A 25 0.93 -9.21 7.18
CA TYR A 25 1.95 -9.35 8.23
C TYR A 25 3.23 -8.62 7.87
N GLU A 26 3.73 -8.79 6.64
CA GLU A 26 4.93 -8.12 6.16
C GLU A 26 4.74 -6.60 6.12
N ALA A 27 3.61 -6.12 5.59
CA ALA A 27 3.30 -4.69 5.58
C ALA A 27 3.30 -4.10 6.99
N ARG A 28 2.68 -4.78 7.96
CA ARG A 28 2.68 -4.34 9.36
C ARG A 28 4.07 -4.35 9.98
N ALA A 29 4.86 -5.39 9.72
CA ALA A 29 6.22 -5.50 10.25
C ALA A 29 7.12 -4.38 9.71
N VAL A 30 7.07 -4.12 8.40
CA VAL A 30 7.84 -3.04 7.76
C VAL A 30 7.38 -1.68 8.29
N LEU A 31 6.08 -1.43 8.37
CA LEU A 31 5.56 -0.17 8.93
C LEU A 31 6.00 0.04 10.38
N ALA A 32 5.92 -0.99 11.22
CA ALA A 32 6.38 -0.94 12.60
C ALA A 32 7.88 -0.62 12.69
N MET A 33 8.70 -1.22 11.83
CA MET A 33 10.13 -0.94 11.76
C MET A 33 10.42 0.49 11.31
N LEU A 34 9.68 1.01 10.33
CA LEU A 34 9.87 2.38 9.82
C LEU A 34 9.57 3.41 10.92
N VAL A 35 8.41 3.32 11.56
CA VAL A 35 7.99 4.30 12.60
C VAL A 35 8.85 4.25 13.86
N GLN A 36 9.47 3.10 14.17
CA GLN A 36 10.33 2.98 15.35
C GLN A 36 11.76 3.48 15.12
N ARG A 37 12.24 3.47 13.87
CA ARG A 37 13.66 3.73 13.56
C ARG A 37 13.92 5.09 12.94
N TYR A 38 12.90 5.72 12.36
CA TYR A 38 13.05 6.97 11.62
C TYR A 38 12.07 8.02 12.11
N ASP A 39 12.54 9.27 12.15
CA ASP A 39 11.68 10.44 12.21
C ASP A 39 11.37 10.84 10.76
N MET A 40 10.11 10.72 10.36
CA MET A 40 9.70 10.77 8.96
C MET A 40 8.96 12.07 8.65
N GLU A 41 9.43 12.79 7.63
CA GLU A 41 8.76 13.95 7.06
C GLU A 41 8.64 13.84 5.55
N PHE A 42 7.67 14.55 4.96
CA PHE A 42 7.59 14.66 3.51
C PHE A 42 8.72 15.55 2.98
N ALA A 43 9.23 15.21 1.80
CA ALA A 43 10.25 16.02 1.14
C ALA A 43 9.72 17.45 0.85
N PRO A 44 10.58 18.48 0.89
CA PRO A 44 10.20 19.84 0.52
C PRO A 44 9.56 19.89 -0.88
N GLY A 45 8.38 20.50 -0.99
CA GLY A 45 7.66 20.61 -2.25
C GLY A 45 6.86 19.36 -2.66
N TYR A 46 6.70 18.38 -1.77
CA TYR A 46 5.82 17.23 -2.03
C TYR A 46 4.36 17.68 -2.24
N ASP A 47 3.80 17.29 -3.39
CA ASP A 47 2.39 17.53 -3.74
C ASP A 47 1.64 16.18 -3.81
N PRO A 48 0.70 15.90 -2.88
CA PRO A 48 -0.10 14.68 -2.89
C PRO A 48 -0.90 14.47 -4.19
N LYS A 49 -1.23 15.54 -4.92
CA LYS A 49 -2.00 15.44 -6.17
C LYS A 49 -1.16 14.86 -7.31
N GLN A 50 0.15 15.05 -7.29
CA GLN A 50 1.07 14.54 -8.31
C GLN A 50 1.34 13.05 -8.17
N TRP A 51 1.19 12.49 -6.97
CA TRP A 51 1.46 11.08 -6.70
C TRP A 51 0.71 10.12 -7.65
N LEU A 52 -0.56 10.41 -7.96
CA LEU A 52 -1.36 9.61 -8.90
C LEU A 52 -0.84 9.72 -10.34
N ALA A 53 -0.32 10.88 -10.75
CA ALA A 53 0.20 11.10 -12.09
C ALA A 53 1.55 10.40 -12.31
N ASP A 54 2.35 10.29 -11.24
CA ASP A 54 3.68 9.67 -11.27
C ASP A 54 3.66 8.16 -11.03
N LEU A 55 2.49 7.57 -10.78
CA LEU A 55 2.35 6.15 -10.50
C LEU A 55 2.77 5.34 -11.74
N LYS A 56 3.83 4.53 -11.61
CA LYS A 56 4.32 3.66 -12.69
C LYS A 56 3.79 2.24 -12.49
N ASP A 57 3.05 1.75 -13.46
CA ASP A 57 2.62 0.34 -13.49
C ASP A 57 3.83 -0.58 -13.60
N HIS A 58 4.06 -1.37 -12.56
CA HIS A 58 5.02 -2.48 -12.58
C HIS A 58 4.25 -3.78 -12.65
N PHE A 59 4.09 -4.30 -13.87
CA PHE A 59 3.62 -5.66 -14.07
C PHE A 59 4.78 -6.62 -13.78
N ILE A 60 4.73 -7.26 -12.61
CA ILE A 60 5.65 -8.35 -12.29
C ILE A 60 5.05 -9.62 -12.90
N ILE A 61 5.67 -10.09 -13.97
CA ILE A 61 5.37 -11.36 -14.66
C ILE A 61 5.96 -12.55 -13.92
#